data_AF-A0A1G2WGB5-F1
#
_entry.id   AF-A0A1G2WGB5-F1
#
_cell.length_a   1.000
_cell.length_b   1.000
_cell.length_c   1.000
_cell.angle_alpha   90.00
_cell.angle_beta   90.00
_cell.angle_gamma   90.00
#
_symmetry.space_group_name_H-M   'P 1'
#
loop_
_entity.id
_entity.type
_entity.pdbx_description
1 polymer ?
#
loop_
_entity_poly.entity_id
_entity_poly.type
_entity_poly.pdbx_seq_one_letter_code
_entity_poly.pdbx_strand_id
1 'polypeptide(L)'
;MKIFPLILFIALISTGCIPRQPRLAVPDENQQLGAFFRFIDAETATERKQALQALQHDFPQNPLTARAIKLDQLESARSEQQTKIKKLTAELKQCREENSQKENDNGALRKDMEQLKQLVIEMEMRAR
;
A
#
# COMPACT_ATOMS: atom_id res chain seq x y z
N MET A 1 -81.47 7.66 -25.47
CA MET A 1 -80.28 8.30 -24.85
C MET A 1 -79.76 7.43 -23.71
N LYS A 2 -78.79 6.56 -23.97
CA LYS A 2 -78.18 5.64 -22.97
C LYS A 2 -76.68 5.47 -23.23
N ILE A 3 -75.94 6.58 -23.28
CA ILE A 3 -74.48 6.59 -23.54
C ILE A 3 -73.68 6.86 -22.23
N PHE A 4 -74.36 7.27 -21.16
CA PHE A 4 -73.74 7.59 -19.87
C PHE A 4 -73.04 6.43 -19.12
N PRO A 5 -73.52 5.17 -19.13
CA PRO A 5 -72.83 4.13 -18.35
C PRO A 5 -71.54 3.61 -19.01
N LEU A 6 -71.36 3.83 -20.33
CA LEU A 6 -70.18 3.36 -21.07
C LEU A 6 -68.93 4.22 -20.76
N ILE A 7 -69.12 5.53 -20.58
CA ILE A 7 -68.01 6.47 -20.32
C ILE A 7 -67.45 6.29 -18.91
N LEU A 8 -68.29 5.97 -17.93
CA LEU A 8 -67.87 5.75 -16.55
C LEU A 8 -67.06 4.45 -16.37
N PHE A 9 -67.31 3.44 -17.22
CA PHE A 9 -66.56 2.18 -17.22
C PHE A 9 -65.16 2.34 -17.85
N ILE A 10 -65.03 3.16 -18.90
CA ILE A 10 -63.74 3.45 -19.54
C ILE A 10 -62.83 4.29 -18.60
N ALA A 11 -63.41 5.24 -17.86
CA ALA A 11 -62.67 6.04 -16.88
C ALA A 11 -62.16 5.19 -15.69
N LEU A 12 -62.88 4.14 -15.30
CA LEU A 12 -62.46 3.25 -14.20
C LEU A 12 -61.33 2.29 -14.61
N ILE A 13 -61.22 1.95 -15.90
CA ILE A 13 -60.16 1.07 -16.42
C ILE A 13 -58.85 1.85 -16.65
N SER A 14 -58.91 3.17 -16.93
CA SER A 14 -57.71 4.00 -17.09
C SER A 14 -56.94 4.31 -15.80
N THR A 15 -57.53 4.05 -14.64
CA THR A 15 -56.91 4.27 -13.31
C THR A 15 -56.28 3.01 -12.72
N GLY A 16 -56.38 1.88 -13.43
CA GLY A 16 -55.79 0.60 -13.04
C GLY A 16 -54.41 0.38 -13.63
N CYS A 17 -53.39 0.40 -12.76
CA CYS A 17 -52.14 -0.33 -12.88
C CYS A 17 -51.33 -0.15 -14.18
N ILE A 18 -50.54 0.92 -14.25
CA ILE A 18 -49.24 0.83 -14.90
C ILE A 18 -48.29 0.19 -13.88
N PRO A 19 -47.84 -1.08 -14.06
CA PRO A 19 -46.74 -1.59 -13.28
C PRO A 19 -45.50 -0.79 -13.70
N ARG A 20 -45.19 0.23 -12.91
CA ARG A 20 -43.95 0.99 -13.03
C ARG A 20 -42.83 -0.02 -12.75
N GLN A 21 -42.16 -0.43 -13.82
CA GLN A 21 -40.99 -1.30 -13.78
C GLN A 21 -40.06 -0.85 -12.65
N PRO A 22 -39.43 -1.76 -11.89
CA PRO A 22 -38.36 -1.38 -10.98
C PRO A 22 -37.24 -0.81 -11.85
N ARG A 23 -37.12 0.53 -11.86
CA ARG A 23 -35.90 1.19 -12.32
C ARG A 23 -34.79 0.58 -11.47
N LEU A 24 -33.89 -0.17 -12.11
CA LEU A 24 -32.55 -0.41 -11.61
C LEU A 24 -32.04 0.94 -11.08
N ALA A 25 -31.91 1.05 -9.77
CA ALA A 25 -31.34 2.22 -9.14
C ALA A 25 -29.88 2.27 -9.59
N VAL A 26 -29.60 3.06 -10.63
CA VAL A 26 -28.23 3.44 -10.96
C VAL A 26 -27.72 4.15 -9.71
N PRO A 27 -26.66 3.65 -9.05
CA PRO A 27 -26.13 4.29 -7.87
C PRO A 27 -25.74 5.72 -8.24
N ASP A 28 -26.22 6.70 -7.47
CA ASP A 28 -25.94 8.12 -7.65
C ASP A 28 -24.42 8.31 -7.76
N GLU A 29 -23.95 8.86 -8.88
CA GLU A 29 -22.53 9.03 -9.21
C GLU A 29 -21.78 9.77 -8.09
N ASN A 30 -22.49 10.65 -7.38
CA ASN A 30 -22.00 11.37 -6.21
C ASN A 30 -21.68 10.46 -5.01
N GLN A 31 -22.43 9.39 -4.80
CA GLN A 31 -22.19 8.44 -3.70
C GLN A 31 -20.94 7.59 -3.96
N GLN A 32 -20.73 7.21 -5.22
CA GLN A 32 -19.57 6.44 -5.66
C GLN A 32 -18.26 7.25 -5.48
N LEU A 33 -18.28 8.51 -5.92
CA LEU A 33 -17.16 9.43 -5.75
C LEU A 33 -16.89 9.71 -4.28
N GLY A 34 -17.92 9.95 -3.48
CA GLY A 34 -17.77 10.17 -2.04
C GLY A 34 -17.13 9.00 -1.30
N ALA A 35 -17.53 7.77 -1.64
CA ALA A 35 -16.91 6.56 -1.08
C ALA A 35 -15.45 6.39 -1.51
N PHE A 36 -15.12 6.73 -2.77
CA PHE A 36 -13.74 6.70 -3.25
C PHE A 36 -12.86 7.75 -2.55
N PHE A 37 -13.35 8.97 -2.36
CA PHE A 37 -12.59 10.01 -1.64
C PHE A 37 -12.34 9.63 -0.19
N ARG A 38 -13.30 9.00 0.50
CA ARG A 38 -13.06 8.44 1.85
C ARG A 38 -11.92 7.42 1.89
N PHE A 39 -11.74 6.62 0.82
CA PHE A 39 -10.60 5.71 0.70
C PHE A 39 -9.28 6.47 0.51
N ILE A 40 -9.28 7.54 -0.28
CA ILE A 40 -8.09 8.37 -0.53
C ILE A 40 -7.68 9.16 0.72
N ASP A 41 -8.66 9.73 1.43
CA ASP A 41 -8.47 10.57 2.61
C ASP A 41 -8.21 9.75 3.89
N ALA A 42 -8.21 8.41 3.79
CA ALA A 42 -7.91 7.55 4.93
C ALA A 42 -6.45 7.71 5.37
N GLU A 43 -6.26 8.20 6.59
CA GLU A 43 -4.96 8.48 7.18
C GLU A 43 -4.29 7.20 7.70
N THR A 44 -5.08 6.24 8.17
CA THR A 44 -4.58 4.97 8.70
C THR A 44 -4.81 3.81 7.74
N ALA A 45 -3.93 2.80 7.81
CA ALA A 45 -4.09 1.56 7.04
C ALA A 45 -5.39 0.82 7.39
N THR A 46 -5.84 0.92 8.64
CA THR A 46 -7.09 0.30 9.10
C THR A 46 -8.31 0.97 8.47
N GLU A 47 -8.37 2.30 8.51
CA GLU A 47 -9.45 3.08 7.89
C GLU A 47 -9.48 2.86 6.38
N ARG A 48 -8.30 2.85 5.74
CA ARG A 48 -8.20 2.59 4.30
C ARG A 48 -8.74 1.23 3.92
N LYS A 49 -8.40 0.19 4.70
CA LYS A 49 -8.91 -1.17 4.49
C LYS A 49 -10.44 -1.23 4.66
N GLN A 50 -10.98 -0.56 5.68
CA GLN A 50 -12.43 -0.48 5.89
C GLN A 50 -13.12 0.27 4.74
N ALA A 51 -12.58 1.41 4.32
CA ALA A 51 -13.11 2.19 3.20
C ALA A 51 -13.05 1.40 1.88
N LEU A 52 -11.98 0.64 1.64
CA LEU A 52 -11.85 -0.24 0.49
C LEU A 52 -12.88 -1.38 0.52
N GLN A 53 -13.11 -1.99 1.68
CA GLN A 53 -14.14 -3.03 1.85
C GLN A 53 -15.54 -2.48 1.58
N ALA A 54 -15.86 -1.29 2.09
CA ALA A 54 -17.14 -0.63 1.80
C ALA A 54 -17.29 -0.35 0.30
N LEU A 55 -16.25 0.16 -0.35
CA LEU A 55 -16.23 0.43 -1.79
C LEU A 55 -16.45 -0.86 -2.62
N GLN A 56 -15.84 -1.97 -2.22
CA GLN A 56 -16.01 -3.28 -2.87
C GLN A 56 -17.40 -3.87 -2.67
N HIS A 57 -17.98 -3.71 -1.47
CA HIS A 57 -19.30 -4.20 -1.14
C HIS A 57 -20.39 -3.41 -1.86
N ASP A 58 -20.32 -2.08 -1.79
CA ASP A 58 -21.38 -1.19 -2.29
C ASP A 58 -21.30 -0.98 -3.81
N PHE A 59 -20.09 -1.03 -4.38
CA PHE A 59 -19.85 -0.74 -5.80
C PHE A 59 -18.88 -1.75 -6.46
N PRO A 60 -19.21 -3.06 -6.50
CA PRO A 60 -18.28 -4.11 -6.92
C PRO A 60 -17.82 -4.01 -8.38
N GLN A 61 -18.66 -3.51 -9.29
CA GLN A 61 -18.35 -3.39 -10.73
C GLN A 61 -17.89 -1.99 -11.14
N ASN A 62 -17.63 -1.10 -10.19
CA ASN A 62 -17.26 0.28 -10.49
C ASN A 62 -15.76 0.41 -10.84
N PRO A 63 -15.38 1.16 -11.89
CA PRO A 63 -13.98 1.44 -12.20
C PRO A 63 -13.20 2.11 -11.05
N LEU A 64 -13.86 2.92 -10.21
CA LEU A 64 -13.25 3.52 -9.02
C LEU A 64 -12.86 2.46 -7.98
N THR A 65 -13.65 1.39 -7.86
CA THR A 65 -13.35 0.25 -6.99
C THR A 65 -12.10 -0.48 -7.47
N ALA A 66 -12.02 -0.78 -8.76
CA ALA A 66 -10.82 -1.39 -9.34
C ALA A 66 -9.58 -0.50 -9.15
N ARG A 67 -9.74 0.83 -9.28
CA ARG A 67 -8.66 1.79 -9.05
C ARG A 67 -8.21 1.83 -7.59
N ALA A 68 -9.14 1.82 -6.64
CA ALA A 68 -8.83 1.79 -5.21
C ALA A 68 -8.07 0.52 -4.82
N ILE A 69 -8.50 -0.65 -5.34
CA ILE A 69 -7.76 -1.92 -5.15
C ILE A 69 -6.32 -1.81 -5.66
N LYS A 70 -6.14 -1.26 -6.87
CA LYS A 70 -4.80 -1.09 -7.45
C LYS A 70 -3.94 -0.12 -6.63
N LEU A 71 -4.53 0.95 -6.10
CA LEU A 71 -3.82 1.90 -5.24
C LEU A 71 -3.37 1.24 -3.94
N ASP A 72 -4.24 0.46 -3.29
CA ASP A 72 -3.94 -0.27 -2.07
C ASP A 72 -2.78 -1.28 -2.26
N GLN A 73 -2.78 -2.00 -3.39
CA GLN A 73 -1.69 -2.90 -3.76
C GLN A 73 -0.37 -2.16 -3.98
N LEU A 74 -0.40 -1.03 -4.69
CA LEU A 74 0.80 -0.21 -4.92
C LEU A 74 1.37 0.36 -3.63
N GLU A 75 0.50 0.78 -2.71
CA GLU A 75 0.93 1.30 -1.42
C GLU A 75 1.53 0.20 -0.54
N SER A 76 0.94 -0.98 -0.53
CA SER A 76 1.48 -2.16 0.15
C SER A 76 2.87 -2.52 -0.39
N ALA A 77 3.01 -2.60 -1.72
CA ALA A 77 4.30 -2.87 -2.37
C ALA A 77 5.34 -1.77 -2.07
N ARG A 78 4.93 -0.50 -2.05
CA ARG A 78 5.80 0.62 -1.67
C ARG A 78 6.29 0.50 -0.23
N SER A 79 5.41 0.14 0.71
CA SER A 79 5.75 -0.04 2.12
C SER A 79 6.75 -1.19 2.33
N GLU A 80 6.56 -2.31 1.66
CA GLU A 80 7.49 -3.44 1.66
C GLU A 80 8.87 -3.04 1.11
N GLN A 81 8.89 -2.34 -0.03
CA GLN A 81 10.12 -1.83 -0.62
C GLN A 81 10.83 -0.84 0.31
N GLN A 82 10.09 0.07 0.95
CA GLN A 82 10.66 1.04 1.87
C GLN A 82 11.31 0.35 3.09
N THR A 83 10.68 -0.71 3.59
CA THR A 83 11.21 -1.52 4.70
C THR A 83 12.49 -2.22 4.29
N LYS A 84 12.52 -2.80 3.08
CA LYS A 84 13.71 -3.44 2.52
C LYS A 84 14.86 -2.45 2.33
N ILE A 85 14.59 -1.26 1.82
CA ILE A 85 15.60 -0.20 1.65
C ILE A 85 16.18 0.22 3.00
N LYS A 86 15.34 0.43 4.02
CA LYS A 86 15.79 0.77 5.38
C LYS A 86 16.71 -0.31 5.95
N LYS A 87 16.32 -1.58 5.80
CA LYS A 87 17.12 -2.73 6.25
C LYS A 87 18.48 -2.78 5.53
N LEU A 88 18.48 -2.72 4.20
CA LEU A 88 19.73 -2.76 3.41
C LEU A 88 20.66 -1.58 3.72
N THR A 89 20.09 -0.41 4.02
CA THR A 89 20.88 0.78 4.39
C THR A 89 21.53 0.59 5.75
N ALA A 90 20.83 -0.01 6.72
CA ALA A 90 21.39 -0.35 8.02
C ALA A 90 22.52 -1.40 7.89
N GLU A 91 22.29 -2.46 7.12
CA GLU A 91 23.30 -3.50 6.85
C GLU A 91 24.54 -2.94 6.14
N LEU A 92 24.36 -2.05 5.16
CA LEU A 92 25.48 -1.38 4.50
C LEU A 92 26.30 -0.52 5.46
N LYS A 93 25.64 0.20 6.37
CA LYS A 93 26.32 1.02 7.38
C LYS A 93 27.15 0.15 8.32
N GLN A 94 26.56 -0.93 8.83
CA GLN A 94 27.25 -1.89 9.69
C GLN A 94 28.45 -2.52 8.98
N CYS A 95 28.27 -2.96 7.73
CA CYS A 95 29.35 -3.56 6.95
C CYS A 95 30.52 -2.58 6.73
N ARG A 96 30.24 -1.30 6.52
CA ARG A 96 31.28 -0.26 6.41
C ARG A 96 32.05 -0.07 7.71
N GLU A 97 31.35 -0.05 8.84
CA GLU A 97 31.97 0.08 10.17
C GLU A 97 32.85 -1.14 10.47
N GLU A 98 32.35 -2.35 10.23
CA GLU A 98 33.12 -3.59 10.38
C GLU A 98 34.35 -3.63 9.46
N ASN A 99 34.22 -3.18 8.22
CA ASN A 99 35.35 -3.13 7.29
C ASN A 99 36.40 -2.12 7.75
N SER A 100 35.99 -0.93 8.20
CA SER A 100 36.91 0.06 8.74
C SER A 100 37.64 -0.45 9.99
N GLN A 101 36.95 -1.19 10.87
CA GLN A 101 37.59 -1.80 12.02
C GLN A 101 38.64 -2.84 11.59
N LYS A 102 38.30 -3.73 10.64
CA LYS A 102 39.25 -4.73 10.12
C LYS A 102 40.45 -4.10 9.43
N GLU A 103 40.28 -2.96 8.76
CA GLU A 103 41.40 -2.22 8.17
C GLU A 103 42.33 -1.66 9.24
N ASN A 104 41.78 -1.11 10.32
CA ASN A 104 42.56 -0.64 11.47
C ASN A 104 43.32 -1.78 12.16
N ASP A 105 42.65 -2.91 12.42
CA ASP A 105 43.26 -4.09 13.06
C ASP A 105 44.40 -4.65 12.20
N ASN A 106 44.20 -4.75 10.89
CA ASN A 106 45.26 -5.14 9.96
C ASN A 106 46.45 -4.17 9.97
N GLY A 107 46.19 -2.86 10.08
CA GLY A 107 47.23 -1.85 10.21
C GLY A 107 48.06 -2.02 11.48
N ALA A 108 47.40 -2.27 12.61
CA ALA A 108 48.06 -2.54 13.90
C ALA A 108 48.90 -3.80 13.85
N LEU A 109 48.35 -4.93 13.37
CA LEU A 109 49.07 -6.19 13.25
C LEU A 109 50.30 -6.09 12.35
N ARG A 110 50.23 -5.33 11.26
CA ARG A 110 51.40 -5.07 10.40
C ARG A 110 52.50 -4.32 11.14
N LYS A 111 52.14 -3.35 11.98
CA LYS A 111 53.10 -2.58 12.79
C LYS A 111 53.76 -3.48 13.84
N ASP A 112 52.99 -4.28 14.56
CA ASP A 112 53.49 -5.21 15.57
C ASP A 112 54.44 -6.24 14.94
N MET A 113 54.10 -6.74 13.75
CA MET A 113 54.98 -7.61 12.98
C MET A 113 56.34 -6.98 12.66
N GLU A 114 56.37 -5.71 12.24
CA GLU A 114 57.63 -5.02 11.97
C GLU A 114 58.44 -4.77 13.24
N GLN A 115 57.79 -4.43 14.34
CA GLN A 115 58.46 -4.28 15.64
C GLN A 115 59.08 -5.60 16.13
N LEU A 116 58.37 -6.72 15.99
CA LEU A 116 58.89 -8.04 16.34
C LEU A 116 60.10 -8.42 15.49
N LYS A 117 60.06 -8.15 14.17
CA LYS A 117 61.23 -8.37 13.30
C LYS A 117 62.44 -7.57 13.78
N GLN A 118 62.26 -6.29 14.09
CA GLN A 118 63.35 -5.45 14.60
C GLN A 118 63.90 -5.98 15.92
N LEU A 119 63.03 -6.37 16.86
CA LEU A 119 63.45 -6.91 18.15
C LEU A 119 64.26 -8.21 17.98
N VAL A 120 63.84 -9.10 17.09
CA VAL A 120 64.58 -10.34 16.79
C VAL A 120 65.96 -10.03 16.24
N ILE A 121 66.08 -9.09 15.30
CA ILE A 121 67.37 -8.65 14.78
C ILE A 121 68.25 -8.10 15.91
N GLU A 122 67.72 -7.24 16.77
CA GLU A 122 68.47 -6.71 17.91
C GLU A 122 68.94 -7.81 18.87
N MET A 123 68.09 -8.80 19.14
CA MET A 123 68.44 -9.93 19.99
C MET A 123 69.54 -10.80 19.38
N GLU A 124 69.45 -11.10 18.08
CA GLU A 124 70.50 -11.85 17.36
C GLU A 124 71.83 -11.08 17.34
N MET A 125 71.79 -9.75 17.21
CA MET A 125 72.99 -8.90 17.24
C MET A 125 73.66 -8.87 18.62
N ARG A 126 72.90 -9.02 19.72
CA ARG A 126 73.45 -9.09 21.09
C ARG A 126 73.96 -10.48 21.47
N ALA A 127 73.46 -11.52 20.81
CA ALA A 127 73.82 -12.91 21.07
C ALA A 127 75.06 -13.39 20.28
N ARG A 128 75.54 -12.58 19.33
CA ARG A 128 76.79 -12.77 18.60
C ARG A 128 77.93 -12.00 19.26
#